data_AF-A0A395ND12-F1
#
_entry.id   AF-A0A395ND12-F1
#
_cell.length_a   1.000
_cell.length_b   1.000
_cell.length_c   1.000
_cell.angle_alpha   90.00
_cell.angle_beta   90.00
_cell.angle_gamma   90.00
#
_symmetry.space_group_name_H-M   'P 1'
#
loop_
_entity.id
_entity.type
_entity.pdbx_description
1 polymer ?
#
loop_
_entity_poly.entity_id
_entity_poly.type
_entity_poly.pdbx_seq_one_letter_code
_entity_poly.pdbx_strand_id
1 'polypeptide(L)'
;MTRTQHYTTDTFPSEAGKEIATVYADDPSTTAALLESLIERDGAVIVKNLIPESLCAQIKQDIKPIFDSDKPDPAGFFPTTTKRAHGILARSPASAKLVINPLFQSVAERMLTSRYTYWEGQEQKTVAAKPQIASIVGFRVEPGGKQQPLHRDDSDYHTRNCDMPVMLGCVTALSKTTKENGATVIIPRSHLWGPDRCPLDEETISAELEVGDAAIFVGNVYHAGGANVTKYEPP
;
A
#
# COMPACT_ATOMS: atom_id res chain seq x y z
N MET A 1 9.78 5.25 31.02
CA MET A 1 9.70 3.80 31.31
C MET A 1 9.40 3.10 30.00
N THR A 2 10.43 2.54 29.34
CA THR A 2 10.27 1.66 28.18
C THR A 2 9.70 0.35 28.69
N ARG A 3 8.41 0.09 28.41
CA ARG A 3 7.84 -1.24 28.58
C ARG A 3 8.51 -2.12 27.53
N THR A 4 9.50 -2.90 27.91
CA THR A 4 10.06 -3.94 27.06
C THR A 4 8.91 -4.90 26.73
N GLN A 5 8.39 -4.85 25.50
CA GLN A 5 7.43 -5.85 25.05
C GLN A 5 8.18 -7.18 24.98
N HIS A 6 7.85 -8.08 25.90
CA HIS A 6 8.43 -9.41 25.97
C HIS A 6 7.85 -10.27 24.84
N TYR A 7 8.56 -10.38 23.72
CA TYR A 7 8.22 -11.29 22.60
C TYR A 7 8.91 -12.66 22.75
N THR A 8 9.13 -13.12 23.98
CA THR A 8 10.22 -14.03 24.33
C THR A 8 10.07 -15.50 23.89
N THR A 9 9.17 -15.83 22.95
CA THR A 9 8.98 -17.22 22.49
C THR A 9 8.80 -17.41 20.98
N ASP A 10 8.59 -16.35 20.20
CA ASP A 10 8.23 -16.51 18.79
C ASP A 10 9.45 -16.42 17.88
N THR A 11 9.69 -17.47 17.09
CA THR A 11 10.70 -17.45 16.03
C THR A 11 10.11 -16.83 14.77
N PHE A 12 10.63 -15.70 14.34
CA PHE A 12 10.22 -15.04 13.10
C PHE A 12 11.15 -15.40 11.94
N PRO A 13 10.62 -15.58 10.71
CA PRO A 13 11.45 -15.60 9.52
C PRO A 13 12.25 -14.30 9.38
N SER A 14 13.46 -14.39 8.82
CA SER A 14 14.32 -13.23 8.57
C SER A 14 14.72 -13.07 7.11
N GLU A 15 14.44 -14.06 6.25
CA GLU A 15 14.78 -14.00 4.84
C GLU A 15 13.77 -13.17 4.07
N ALA A 16 14.27 -12.27 3.22
CA ALA A 16 13.47 -11.58 2.22
C ALA A 16 13.07 -12.53 1.09
N GLY A 17 11.84 -12.41 0.61
CA GLY A 17 11.46 -13.00 -0.67
C GLY A 17 12.12 -12.25 -1.83
N LYS A 18 12.09 -12.85 -3.02
CA LYS A 18 12.78 -12.32 -4.21
C LYS A 18 11.84 -11.80 -5.30
N GLU A 19 10.56 -12.08 -5.16
CA GLU A 19 9.53 -11.76 -6.14
C GLU A 19 8.17 -11.64 -5.46
N ILE A 20 7.25 -10.98 -6.14
CA ILE A 20 5.82 -10.96 -5.82
C ILE A 20 5.06 -11.40 -7.06
N ALA A 21 3.90 -12.02 -6.87
CA ALA A 21 3.08 -12.46 -7.99
C ALA A 21 2.48 -11.27 -8.77
N THR A 22 2.28 -11.48 -10.07
CA THR A 22 1.55 -10.58 -10.96
C THR A 22 0.36 -11.32 -11.55
N VAL A 23 -0.83 -10.72 -11.48
CA VAL A 23 -2.07 -11.25 -12.06
C VAL A 23 -2.82 -10.17 -12.84
N TYR A 24 -3.81 -10.55 -13.63
CA TYR A 24 -4.63 -9.62 -14.41
C TYR A 24 -6.04 -9.53 -13.82
N ALA A 25 -6.57 -8.32 -13.59
CA ALA A 25 -7.88 -8.12 -12.99
C ALA A 25 -9.04 -8.66 -13.84
N ASP A 26 -8.85 -8.74 -15.16
CA ASP A 26 -9.81 -9.24 -16.15
C ASP A 26 -9.69 -10.75 -16.41
N ASP A 27 -8.71 -11.43 -15.81
CA ASP A 27 -8.64 -12.89 -15.82
C ASP A 27 -9.70 -13.48 -14.87
N PRO A 28 -10.62 -14.35 -15.34
CA PRO A 28 -11.64 -14.98 -14.49
C PRO A 28 -11.08 -15.80 -13.32
N SER A 29 -9.82 -16.22 -13.40
CA SER A 29 -9.12 -16.93 -12.31
C SER A 29 -8.62 -15.99 -11.20
N THR A 30 -8.52 -14.69 -11.46
CA THR A 30 -8.16 -13.67 -10.47
C THR A 30 -9.33 -13.43 -9.51
N THR A 31 -9.33 -14.18 -8.42
CA THR A 31 -10.34 -14.06 -7.36
C THR A 31 -9.77 -13.36 -6.13
N ALA A 32 -10.64 -12.81 -5.29
CA ALA A 32 -10.21 -12.23 -4.01
C ALA A 32 -9.51 -13.25 -3.09
N ALA A 33 -9.90 -14.53 -3.16
CA ALA A 33 -9.25 -15.60 -2.40
C ALA A 33 -7.84 -15.90 -2.94
N LEU A 34 -7.63 -15.87 -4.26
CA LEU A 34 -6.30 -15.97 -4.83
C LEU A 34 -5.42 -14.80 -4.37
N LEU A 35 -5.91 -13.57 -4.50
CA LEU A 35 -5.16 -12.38 -4.09
C LEU A 35 -4.81 -12.41 -2.60
N GLU A 36 -5.75 -12.76 -1.72
CA GLU A 36 -5.50 -12.98 -0.31
C GLU A 36 -4.34 -13.99 -0.09
N SER A 37 -4.39 -15.16 -0.73
CA SER A 37 -3.33 -16.17 -0.58
C SER A 37 -1.95 -15.69 -1.05
N LEU A 38 -1.90 -14.87 -2.10
CA LEU A 38 -0.65 -14.30 -2.62
C LEU A 38 -0.10 -13.24 -1.67
N ILE A 39 -0.97 -12.38 -1.13
CA ILE A 39 -0.59 -11.34 -0.18
C ILE A 39 -0.18 -11.96 1.17
N GLU A 40 -0.85 -13.01 1.65
CA GLU A 40 -0.42 -13.74 2.84
C GLU A 40 0.97 -14.37 2.67
N ARG A 41 1.26 -14.90 1.48
CA ARG A 41 2.56 -15.52 1.16
C ARG A 41 3.67 -14.48 1.04
N ASP A 42 3.44 -13.41 0.27
CA ASP A 42 4.50 -12.51 -0.20
C ASP A 42 4.44 -11.11 0.41
N GLY A 43 3.34 -10.76 1.07
CA GLY A 43 3.06 -9.43 1.63
C GLY A 43 2.49 -8.46 0.60
N ALA A 44 2.55 -8.80 -0.69
CA ALA A 44 2.11 -7.95 -1.78
C ALA A 44 1.79 -8.76 -3.06
N VAL A 45 1.03 -8.14 -3.96
CA VAL A 45 0.71 -8.66 -5.30
C VAL A 45 0.55 -7.49 -6.28
N ILE A 46 0.98 -7.68 -7.53
CA ILE A 46 0.68 -6.75 -8.64
C ILE A 46 -0.59 -7.23 -9.35
N VAL A 47 -1.55 -6.33 -9.50
CA VAL A 47 -2.79 -6.55 -10.25
C VAL A 47 -2.80 -5.63 -11.46
N LYS A 48 -2.64 -6.22 -12.64
CA LYS A 48 -2.67 -5.53 -13.93
C LYS A 48 -4.10 -5.14 -14.28
N ASN A 49 -4.28 -3.99 -14.93
CA ASN A 49 -5.57 -3.49 -15.43
C ASN A 49 -6.66 -3.39 -14.34
N LEU A 50 -6.30 -3.05 -13.08
CA LEU A 50 -7.27 -2.95 -11.98
C LEU A 50 -8.37 -1.93 -12.29
N ILE A 51 -8.01 -0.81 -12.91
CA ILE A 51 -8.94 0.20 -13.41
C ILE A 51 -8.58 0.59 -14.85
N PRO A 52 -9.56 1.01 -15.67
CA PRO A 52 -9.29 1.39 -17.05
C PRO A 52 -8.47 2.69 -17.13
N GLU A 53 -7.62 2.80 -18.17
CA GLU A 53 -6.79 3.98 -18.42
C GLU A 53 -7.60 5.28 -18.52
N SER A 54 -8.83 5.21 -19.06
CA SER A 54 -9.73 6.38 -19.16
C SER A 54 -10.12 6.92 -17.78
N LEU A 55 -10.29 6.04 -16.78
CA LEU A 55 -10.53 6.46 -15.40
C LEU A 55 -9.26 7.08 -14.79
N CYS A 56 -8.10 6.49 -15.08
CA CYS A 56 -6.81 7.04 -14.63
C CYS A 56 -6.57 8.45 -15.18
N ALA A 57 -6.85 8.67 -16.47
CA ALA A 57 -6.73 9.96 -17.12
C ALA A 57 -7.62 11.02 -16.45
N GLN A 58 -8.88 10.67 -16.13
CA GLN A 58 -9.79 11.58 -15.43
C GLN A 58 -9.28 11.92 -14.02
N ILE A 59 -8.87 10.91 -13.25
CA ILE A 59 -8.32 11.13 -11.89
C ILE A 59 -7.09 12.05 -11.98
N LYS A 60 -6.16 11.77 -12.90
CA LYS A 60 -4.95 12.56 -13.12
C LYS A 60 -5.28 14.03 -13.45
N GLN A 61 -6.30 14.27 -14.28
CA GLN A 61 -6.77 15.62 -14.60
C GLN A 61 -7.35 16.33 -13.37
N ASP A 62 -8.22 15.65 -12.61
CA ASP A 62 -8.91 16.22 -11.45
C ASP A 62 -7.94 16.63 -10.33
N ILE A 63 -6.89 15.83 -10.09
CA ILE A 63 -5.93 16.08 -9.00
C ILE A 63 -4.75 16.97 -9.43
N LYS A 64 -4.58 17.26 -10.73
CA LYS A 64 -3.48 18.10 -11.22
C LYS A 64 -3.40 19.47 -10.52
N PRO A 65 -4.50 20.24 -10.32
CA PRO A 65 -4.43 21.52 -9.64
C PRO A 65 -3.97 21.42 -8.18
N ILE A 66 -4.20 20.27 -7.53
CA ILE A 66 -3.77 20.02 -6.15
C ILE A 66 -2.25 19.88 -6.11
N PHE A 67 -1.68 19.06 -7.01
CA PHE A 67 -0.22 18.95 -7.13
C PHE A 67 0.45 20.27 -7.49
N ASP A 68 -0.15 21.05 -8.41
CA ASP A 68 0.42 22.31 -8.87
C ASP A 68 0.45 23.38 -7.75
N SER A 69 -0.35 23.19 -6.69
CA SER A 69 -0.42 24.08 -5.52
C SER A 69 0.19 23.49 -4.25
N ASP A 70 0.78 22.29 -4.31
CA ASP A 70 1.38 21.62 -3.17
C ASP A 70 2.60 22.38 -2.63
N LYS A 71 2.85 22.22 -1.34
CA LYS A 71 3.97 22.84 -0.62
C LYS A 71 4.83 21.76 0.04
N PRO A 72 6.14 22.00 0.22
CA PRO A 72 7.02 21.05 0.90
C PRO A 72 6.46 20.55 2.23
N ASP A 73 6.64 19.26 2.51
CA ASP A 73 6.19 18.63 3.75
C ASP A 73 7.03 19.18 4.93
N PRO A 74 6.41 19.87 5.91
CA PRO A 74 7.15 20.38 7.06
C PRO A 74 7.67 19.28 7.99
N ALA A 75 7.11 18.07 7.96
CA ALA A 75 7.56 16.96 8.78
C ALA A 75 8.79 16.24 8.20
N GLY A 76 9.11 16.46 6.92
CA GLY A 76 10.27 15.89 6.26
C GLY A 76 10.17 14.40 5.95
N PHE A 77 8.99 13.80 6.08
CA PHE A 77 8.76 12.41 5.67
C PHE A 77 8.74 12.29 4.15
N PHE A 78 8.11 13.26 3.48
CA PHE A 78 8.18 13.36 2.02
C PHE A 78 9.34 14.26 1.59
N PRO A 79 10.20 13.78 0.66
CA PRO A 79 11.20 14.64 0.02
C PRO A 79 10.55 15.86 -0.65
N THR A 80 11.27 16.98 -0.76
CA THR A 80 10.78 18.20 -1.45
C THR A 80 10.42 17.98 -2.91
N THR A 81 10.95 16.92 -3.51
CA THR A 81 10.68 16.44 -4.87
C THR A 81 9.43 15.57 -4.98
N THR A 82 8.79 15.25 -3.85
CA THR A 82 7.55 14.45 -3.83
C THR A 82 6.39 15.36 -3.49
N LYS A 83 5.55 15.61 -4.49
CA LYS A 83 4.31 16.37 -4.31
C LYS A 83 3.18 15.46 -3.87
N ARG A 84 2.27 15.98 -3.04
CA ARG A 84 1.10 15.27 -2.54
C ARG A 84 -0.20 15.94 -2.98
N ALA A 85 -1.17 15.13 -3.33
CA ALA A 85 -2.55 15.55 -3.53
C ALA A 85 -3.41 14.98 -2.40
N HIS A 86 -3.80 15.82 -1.45
CA HIS A 86 -4.67 15.46 -0.32
C HIS A 86 -6.14 15.75 -0.64
N GLY A 87 -7.06 15.08 0.07
CA GLY A 87 -8.50 15.33 -0.05
C GLY A 87 -9.07 14.96 -1.43
N ILE A 88 -8.49 13.97 -2.11
CA ILE A 88 -8.79 13.72 -3.52
C ILE A 88 -10.25 13.29 -3.76
N LEU A 89 -10.89 12.62 -2.80
CA LEU A 89 -12.32 12.29 -2.90
C LEU A 89 -13.22 13.53 -2.98
N ALA A 90 -12.81 14.64 -2.38
CA ALA A 90 -13.55 15.91 -2.43
C ALA A 90 -13.30 16.71 -3.71
N ARG A 91 -12.42 16.22 -4.60
CA ARG A 91 -11.98 16.91 -5.83
C ARG A 91 -12.17 16.07 -7.09
N SER A 92 -12.14 14.75 -6.95
CA SER A 92 -12.28 13.79 -8.05
C SER A 92 -13.34 12.75 -7.71
N PRO A 93 -14.58 12.89 -8.18
CA PRO A 93 -15.59 11.82 -8.13
C PRO A 93 -15.10 10.55 -8.85
N ALA A 94 -14.21 10.69 -9.83
CA ALA A 94 -13.58 9.56 -10.51
C ALA A 94 -12.74 8.71 -9.55
N SER A 95 -12.01 9.33 -8.61
CA SER A 95 -11.21 8.59 -7.62
C SER A 95 -12.06 7.69 -6.71
N ALA A 96 -13.32 8.03 -6.47
CA ALA A 96 -14.23 7.19 -5.70
C ALA A 96 -14.47 5.83 -6.38
N LYS A 97 -14.40 5.74 -7.71
CA LYS A 97 -14.54 4.48 -8.47
C LYS A 97 -13.36 3.53 -8.23
N LEU A 98 -12.15 4.07 -8.04
CA LEU A 98 -11.00 3.27 -7.62
C LEU A 98 -11.20 2.73 -6.21
N VAL A 99 -11.65 3.59 -5.29
CA VAL A 99 -11.91 3.20 -3.90
C VAL A 99 -12.92 2.06 -3.81
N ILE A 100 -14.03 2.14 -4.55
CA ILE A 100 -15.08 1.11 -4.53
C ILE A 100 -14.86 -0.02 -5.56
N ASN A 101 -13.64 -0.19 -6.08
CA ASN A 101 -13.33 -1.25 -7.02
C ASN A 101 -13.73 -2.62 -6.42
N PRO A 102 -14.60 -3.42 -7.08
CA PRO A 102 -15.15 -4.63 -6.49
C PRO A 102 -14.11 -5.68 -6.09
N LEU A 103 -13.04 -5.84 -6.89
CA LEU A 103 -11.97 -6.80 -6.60
C LEU A 103 -11.19 -6.36 -5.37
N PHE A 104 -10.76 -5.09 -5.31
CA PHE A 104 -10.03 -4.55 -4.17
C PHE A 104 -10.87 -4.58 -2.88
N GLN A 105 -12.14 -4.16 -2.94
CA GLN A 105 -13.06 -4.21 -1.80
C GLN A 105 -13.24 -5.65 -1.29
N SER A 106 -13.39 -6.62 -2.19
CA SER A 106 -13.52 -8.03 -1.82
C SER A 106 -12.26 -8.56 -1.11
N VAL A 107 -11.06 -8.21 -1.57
CA VAL A 107 -9.80 -8.57 -0.89
C VAL A 107 -9.70 -7.90 0.47
N ALA A 108 -9.97 -6.59 0.55
CA ALA A 108 -9.92 -5.84 1.80
C ALA A 108 -10.91 -6.41 2.84
N GLU A 109 -12.14 -6.73 2.44
CA GLU A 109 -13.13 -7.35 3.32
C GLU A 109 -12.67 -8.71 3.85
N ARG A 110 -12.05 -9.55 3.00
CA ARG A 110 -11.54 -10.85 3.42
C ARG A 110 -10.40 -10.72 4.44
N MET A 111 -9.44 -9.85 4.17
CA MET A 111 -8.23 -9.71 4.97
C MET A 111 -8.43 -8.90 6.27
N LEU A 112 -9.31 -7.90 6.27
CA LEU A 112 -9.40 -6.91 7.35
C LEU A 112 -10.71 -6.93 8.12
N THR A 113 -11.68 -7.78 7.78
CA THR A 113 -12.90 -7.89 8.59
C THR A 113 -12.55 -8.38 9.99
N SER A 114 -12.69 -7.51 10.98
CA SER A 114 -12.47 -7.85 12.38
C SER A 114 -13.75 -8.42 12.99
N ARG A 115 -13.58 -9.38 13.90
CA ARG A 115 -14.67 -9.98 14.67
C ARG A 115 -14.26 -10.06 16.13
N TYR A 116 -15.16 -9.71 17.03
CA TYR A 116 -14.96 -9.98 18.45
C TYR A 116 -16.28 -10.36 19.10
N THR A 117 -16.16 -11.17 20.15
CA THR A 117 -17.28 -11.59 20.98
C THR A 117 -17.22 -10.83 22.31
N TYR A 118 -18.33 -10.25 22.70
CA TYR A 118 -18.47 -9.57 23.98
C TYR A 118 -19.76 -10.00 24.68
N TRP A 119 -19.85 -9.69 25.96
CA TRP A 119 -21.06 -9.89 26.74
C TRP A 119 -21.94 -8.65 26.65
N GLU A 120 -23.20 -8.83 26.25
CA GLU A 120 -24.24 -7.80 26.31
C GLU A 120 -25.35 -8.29 27.24
N GLY A 121 -25.38 -7.75 28.45
CA GLY A 121 -26.19 -8.33 29.52
C GLY A 121 -25.68 -9.72 29.90
N GLN A 122 -26.53 -10.73 29.71
CA GLN A 122 -26.23 -12.15 30.01
C GLN A 122 -26.07 -13.00 28.74
N GLU A 123 -25.98 -12.36 27.56
CA GLU A 123 -25.80 -13.02 26.28
C GLU A 123 -24.44 -12.68 25.69
N GLN A 124 -23.77 -13.68 25.11
CA GLN A 124 -22.60 -13.43 24.28
C GLN A 124 -23.06 -13.03 22.88
N LYS A 125 -22.54 -11.90 22.38
CA LYS A 125 -22.78 -11.41 21.03
C LYS A 125 -21.47 -11.30 20.28
N THR A 126 -21.48 -11.73 19.02
CA THR A 126 -20.36 -11.57 18.10
C THR A 126 -20.71 -10.48 17.10
N VAL A 127 -19.87 -9.45 17.02
CA VAL A 127 -19.99 -8.37 16.03
C VAL A 127 -18.87 -8.47 15.01
N ALA A 128 -19.12 -7.95 13.82
CA ALA A 128 -18.14 -7.86 12.76
C ALA A 128 -18.10 -6.44 12.20
N ALA A 129 -16.89 -5.93 11.96
CA ALA A 129 -16.69 -4.65 11.32
C ALA A 129 -15.89 -4.86 10.02
N LYS A 130 -16.48 -4.44 8.90
CA LYS A 130 -15.79 -4.35 7.61
C LYS A 130 -14.73 -3.25 7.65
N PRO A 131 -13.68 -3.34 6.82
CA PRO A 131 -12.68 -2.28 6.72
C PRO A 131 -13.29 -0.95 6.33
N GLN A 132 -12.66 0.12 6.79
CA GLN A 132 -13.00 1.50 6.45
C GLN A 132 -11.82 2.13 5.71
N ILE A 133 -12.10 3.10 4.85
CA ILE A 133 -11.05 3.87 4.18
C ILE A 133 -10.35 4.72 5.25
N ALA A 134 -9.08 4.41 5.48
CA ALA A 134 -8.22 5.19 6.37
C ALA A 134 -7.79 6.51 5.72
N SER A 135 -7.24 6.42 4.51
CA SER A 135 -6.68 7.56 3.79
C SER A 135 -6.67 7.28 2.29
N ILE A 136 -6.61 8.37 1.51
CA ILE A 136 -6.35 8.33 0.08
C ILE A 136 -5.62 9.60 -0.34
N VAL A 137 -4.44 9.41 -0.93
CA VAL A 137 -3.51 10.49 -1.29
C VAL A 137 -2.91 10.17 -2.65
N GLY A 138 -2.78 11.19 -3.50
CA GLY A 138 -2.00 11.08 -4.74
C GLY A 138 -0.56 11.50 -4.51
N PHE A 139 0.39 10.80 -5.11
CA PHE A 139 1.81 11.15 -5.07
C PHE A 139 2.34 11.44 -6.46
N ARG A 140 3.22 12.44 -6.57
CA ARG A 140 4.01 12.73 -7.78
C ARG A 140 5.46 12.86 -7.38
N VAL A 141 6.28 11.88 -7.76
CA VAL A 141 7.72 11.87 -7.52
C VAL A 141 8.41 12.52 -8.70
N GLU A 142 8.91 13.74 -8.52
CA GLU A 142 9.57 14.52 -9.56
C GLU A 142 11.01 14.03 -9.82
N PRO A 143 11.58 14.30 -11.02
CA PRO A 143 12.97 13.97 -11.34
C PRO A 143 13.97 14.43 -10.27
N GLY A 144 14.94 13.56 -9.96
CA GLY A 144 15.88 13.77 -8.86
C GLY A 144 15.31 13.41 -7.47
N GLY A 145 14.13 12.77 -7.43
CA GLY A 145 13.49 12.35 -6.19
C GLY A 145 14.27 11.27 -5.45
N LYS A 146 14.39 11.43 -4.12
CA LYS A 146 15.01 10.43 -3.25
C LYS A 146 14.00 9.38 -2.83
N GLN A 147 14.47 8.15 -2.64
CA GLN A 147 13.66 7.10 -2.03
C GLN A 147 13.23 7.52 -0.62
N GLN A 148 12.02 7.17 -0.23
CA GLN A 148 11.60 7.25 1.16
C GLN A 148 12.38 6.24 2.02
N PRO A 149 12.52 6.49 3.33
CA PRO A 149 12.95 5.44 4.25
C PRO A 149 11.98 4.25 4.19
N LEU A 150 12.50 3.03 4.28
CA LEU A 150 11.67 1.84 4.38
C LEU A 150 10.80 1.90 5.64
N HIS A 151 9.50 1.69 5.47
CA HIS A 151 8.51 1.83 6.53
C HIS A 151 7.38 0.80 6.41
N ARG A 152 6.53 0.78 7.43
CA ARG A 152 5.27 0.04 7.52
C ARG A 152 4.15 1.05 7.75
N ASP A 153 3.13 1.04 6.90
CA ASP A 153 2.02 2.00 6.96
C ASP A 153 1.12 1.78 8.18
N ASP A 154 1.02 0.55 8.66
CA ASP A 154 0.19 0.24 9.82
C ASP A 154 0.78 0.69 11.16
N SER A 155 2.01 1.23 11.15
CA SER A 155 2.65 1.83 12.32
C SER A 155 1.86 3.01 12.91
N ASP A 156 1.07 3.71 12.07
CA ASP A 156 0.14 4.78 12.49
C ASP A 156 -0.90 4.30 13.51
N TYR A 157 -1.18 3.00 13.54
CA TYR A 157 -2.17 2.37 14.41
C TYR A 157 -1.55 1.68 15.62
N HIS A 158 -0.24 1.90 15.86
CA HIS A 158 0.51 1.35 17.00
C HIS A 158 0.37 -0.18 17.13
N THR A 159 0.45 -0.91 16.01
CA THR A 159 0.48 -2.37 16.03
C THR A 159 1.73 -2.89 16.75
N ARG A 160 1.70 -4.13 17.25
CA ARG A 160 2.84 -4.71 17.98
C ARG A 160 4.00 -5.15 17.06
N ASN A 161 4.02 -4.76 15.79
CA ASN A 161 5.00 -5.21 14.77
C ASN A 161 5.05 -6.72 14.49
N CYS A 162 4.24 -7.53 15.20
CA CYS A 162 4.09 -8.98 15.05
C CYS A 162 2.60 -9.39 14.92
N ASP A 163 1.70 -8.41 14.88
CA ASP A 163 0.27 -8.64 14.76
C ASP A 163 -0.13 -8.86 13.31
N MET A 164 -1.32 -9.43 13.12
CA MET A 164 -1.98 -9.41 11.82
C MET A 164 -2.10 -7.96 11.33
N PRO A 165 -1.87 -7.70 10.03
CA PRO A 165 -1.94 -6.36 9.49
C PRO A 165 -3.32 -5.75 9.72
N VAL A 166 -3.35 -4.48 10.12
CA VAL A 166 -4.60 -3.73 10.33
C VAL A 166 -4.97 -2.84 9.13
N MET A 167 -4.17 -2.92 8.07
CA MET A 167 -4.31 -2.11 6.85
C MET A 167 -3.94 -2.93 5.61
N LEU A 168 -4.58 -2.58 4.49
CA LEU A 168 -4.23 -3.00 3.14
C LEU A 168 -4.08 -1.76 2.26
N GLY A 169 -2.90 -1.59 1.66
CA GLY A 169 -2.59 -0.54 0.69
C GLY A 169 -2.95 -0.96 -0.73
N CYS A 170 -3.29 0.02 -1.58
CA CYS A 170 -3.49 -0.16 -3.01
C CYS A 170 -2.90 1.03 -3.76
N VAL A 171 -1.66 0.87 -4.20
CA VAL A 171 -0.95 1.90 -4.97
C VAL A 171 -1.26 1.67 -6.45
N THR A 172 -2.11 2.52 -7.01
CA THR A 172 -2.52 2.46 -8.41
C THR A 172 -1.77 3.49 -9.26
N ALA A 173 -1.21 3.05 -10.38
CA ALA A 173 -0.44 3.90 -11.27
C ALA A 173 -1.35 4.76 -12.17
N LEU A 174 -1.28 6.09 -12.01
CA LEU A 174 -1.91 7.07 -12.92
C LEU A 174 -0.97 7.51 -14.06
N SER A 175 0.29 7.07 -13.99
CA SER A 175 1.34 7.19 -14.99
C SER A 175 2.21 5.94 -14.87
N LYS A 176 2.84 5.51 -15.97
CA LYS A 176 3.78 4.39 -15.92
C LYS A 176 4.85 4.65 -14.86
N THR A 177 5.07 3.65 -14.00
CA THR A 177 6.14 3.66 -13.01
C THR A 177 7.16 2.59 -13.36
N THR A 178 8.43 2.94 -13.29
CA THR A 178 9.58 2.07 -13.53
C THR A 178 10.54 2.22 -12.35
N LYS A 179 11.50 1.31 -12.26
CA LYS A 179 12.56 1.39 -11.26
C LYS A 179 13.28 2.75 -11.28
N GLU A 180 13.47 3.31 -12.46
CA GLU A 180 14.21 4.57 -12.66
C GLU A 180 13.40 5.81 -12.28
N ASN A 181 12.07 5.77 -12.39
CA ASN A 181 11.22 6.94 -12.21
C ASN A 181 10.44 6.97 -10.88
N GLY A 182 10.76 6.06 -9.96
CA GLY A 182 10.21 6.04 -8.61
C GLY A 182 9.06 5.06 -8.39
N ALA A 183 9.05 3.92 -9.09
CA ALA A 183 8.19 2.79 -8.71
C ALA A 183 8.35 2.46 -7.22
N THR A 184 7.23 2.12 -6.56
CA THR A 184 7.24 1.65 -5.17
C THR A 184 8.21 0.49 -5.03
N VAL A 185 9.05 0.52 -3.99
CA VAL A 185 9.93 -0.58 -3.63
C VAL A 185 9.35 -1.35 -2.46
N ILE A 186 9.40 -2.67 -2.50
CA ILE A 186 8.79 -3.57 -1.51
C ILE A 186 9.83 -4.64 -1.15
N ILE A 187 9.93 -5.02 0.13
CA ILE A 187 10.66 -6.21 0.56
C ILE A 187 9.65 -7.35 0.69
N PRO A 188 9.61 -8.33 -0.23
CA PRO A 188 8.66 -9.43 -0.16
C PRO A 188 8.88 -10.24 1.12
N ARG A 189 7.79 -10.75 1.71
CA ARG A 189 7.74 -11.54 2.95
C ARG A 189 8.12 -10.80 4.23
N SER A 190 8.48 -9.53 4.16
CA SER A 190 8.90 -8.76 5.34
C SER A 190 7.76 -8.43 6.33
N HIS A 191 6.51 -8.68 5.93
CA HIS A 191 5.34 -8.68 6.83
C HIS A 191 5.38 -9.81 7.86
N LEU A 192 6.19 -10.86 7.62
CA LEU A 192 6.38 -11.98 8.54
C LEU A 192 7.51 -11.74 9.55
N TRP A 193 8.29 -10.67 9.37
CA TRP A 193 9.45 -10.39 10.21
C TRP A 193 9.04 -9.82 11.56
N GLY A 194 9.75 -10.27 12.59
CA GLY A 194 9.64 -9.74 13.95
C GLY A 194 10.22 -8.33 14.11
N PRO A 195 10.02 -7.71 15.28
CA PRO A 195 10.36 -6.31 15.53
C PRO A 195 11.86 -5.99 15.45
N ASP A 196 12.73 -6.98 15.64
CA ASP A 196 14.18 -6.78 15.73
C ASP A 196 14.89 -6.87 14.36
N ARG A 197 14.19 -7.30 13.30
CA ARG A 197 14.78 -7.41 11.96
C ARG A 197 14.72 -6.06 11.25
N CYS A 198 15.88 -5.42 11.11
CA CYS A 198 16.04 -4.20 10.34
C CYS A 198 15.94 -4.48 8.82
N PRO A 199 15.17 -3.67 8.05
CA PRO A 199 15.08 -3.82 6.61
C PRO A 199 16.27 -3.18 5.88
N LEU A 200 16.71 -3.78 4.77
CA LEU A 200 17.80 -3.26 3.92
C LEU A 200 17.29 -2.93 2.51
N ASP A 201 17.75 -1.80 1.95
CA ASP A 201 17.34 -1.37 0.60
C ASP A 201 17.68 -2.40 -0.50
N GLU A 202 18.78 -3.15 -0.34
CA GLU A 202 19.21 -4.21 -1.26
C GLU A 202 18.29 -5.45 -1.27
N GLU A 203 17.41 -5.59 -0.27
CA GLU A 203 16.40 -6.65 -0.20
C GLU A 203 15.10 -6.26 -0.93
N THR A 204 15.02 -5.04 -1.47
CA THR A 204 13.82 -4.56 -2.15
C THR A 204 13.72 -5.01 -3.62
N ILE A 205 12.49 -5.15 -4.09
CA ILE A 205 12.15 -5.21 -5.51
C ILE A 205 11.33 -3.97 -5.90
N SER A 206 11.40 -3.57 -7.17
CA SER A 206 10.57 -2.48 -7.71
C SER A 206 9.25 -3.02 -8.25
N ALA A 207 8.13 -2.49 -7.76
CA ALA A 207 6.80 -2.76 -8.29
C ALA A 207 6.53 -1.82 -9.50
N GLU A 208 7.04 -2.20 -10.67
CA GLU A 208 6.83 -1.46 -11.91
C GLU A 208 5.41 -1.66 -12.44
N LEU A 209 4.71 -0.56 -12.73
CA LEU A 209 3.28 -0.54 -13.05
C LEU A 209 3.02 0.24 -14.34
N GLU A 210 2.20 -0.32 -15.23
CA GLU A 210 1.56 0.43 -16.32
C GLU A 210 0.35 1.21 -15.80
N VAL A 211 -0.17 2.13 -16.61
CA VAL A 211 -1.33 2.94 -16.21
C VAL A 211 -2.55 2.05 -15.95
N GLY A 212 -3.13 2.18 -14.76
CA GLY A 212 -4.30 1.38 -14.33
C GLY A 212 -3.94 0.09 -13.58
N ASP A 213 -2.68 -0.30 -13.56
CA ASP A 213 -2.21 -1.37 -12.68
C ASP A 213 -2.14 -0.89 -11.23
N ALA A 214 -2.14 -1.84 -10.29
CA ALA A 214 -1.94 -1.57 -8.89
C ALA A 214 -1.01 -2.57 -8.21
N ALA A 215 -0.21 -2.10 -7.26
CA ALA A 215 0.40 -2.92 -6.24
C ALA A 215 -0.49 -2.92 -4.98
N ILE A 216 -0.95 -4.09 -4.57
CA ILE A 216 -1.78 -4.29 -3.35
C ILE A 216 -0.91 -4.98 -2.32
N PHE A 217 -0.82 -4.44 -1.10
CA PHE A 217 0.10 -4.93 -0.09
C PHE A 217 -0.39 -4.68 1.34
N VAL A 218 -0.02 -5.54 2.29
CA VAL A 218 -0.42 -5.39 3.69
C VAL A 218 0.40 -4.29 4.38
N GLY A 219 -0.22 -3.56 5.30
CA GLY A 219 0.41 -2.37 5.92
C GLY A 219 1.69 -2.67 6.72
N ASN A 220 1.91 -3.90 7.15
CA ASN A 220 3.12 -4.33 7.87
C ASN A 220 4.24 -4.86 6.97
N VAL A 221 4.11 -4.85 5.63
CA VAL A 221 5.23 -5.14 4.74
C VAL A 221 6.13 -3.91 4.63
N TYR A 222 7.44 -4.11 4.74
CA TYR A 222 8.39 -3.03 4.51
C TYR A 222 8.38 -2.62 3.05
N HIS A 223 8.15 -1.34 2.83
CA HIS A 223 8.12 -0.73 1.50
C HIS A 223 8.51 0.76 1.57
N ALA A 224 8.67 1.38 0.41
CA ALA A 224 8.93 2.82 0.28
C ALA A 224 8.54 3.33 -1.11
N GLY A 225 8.25 4.63 -1.23
CA GLY A 225 8.27 5.32 -2.52
C GLY A 225 9.69 5.30 -3.08
N GLY A 226 9.84 4.82 -4.32
CA GLY A 226 11.13 4.67 -4.99
C GLY A 226 11.81 6.00 -5.31
N ALA A 227 13.14 5.94 -5.53
CA ALA A 227 13.87 7.09 -6.06
C ALA A 227 13.51 7.34 -7.53
N ASN A 228 13.35 8.60 -7.89
CA ASN A 228 13.26 9.02 -9.29
C ASN A 228 14.63 9.55 -9.72
N VAL A 229 15.43 8.67 -10.33
CA VAL A 229 16.79 8.99 -10.80
C VAL A 229 16.81 9.55 -12.23
N THR A 230 15.63 9.76 -12.83
CA THR A 230 15.53 10.42 -14.13
C THR A 230 15.93 11.89 -14.03
N LYS A 231 16.33 12.47 -15.17
CA LYS A 231 16.70 13.90 -15.27
C LYS A 231 15.53 14.79 -15.71
N TYR A 232 14.52 14.19 -16.34
CA TYR A 232 13.38 14.86 -16.93
C TYR A 232 12.15 13.98 -16.73
N GLU A 233 10.99 14.61 -16.61
CA GLU A 233 9.73 13.88 -16.57
C GLU A 233 9.54 13.20 -17.94
N PRO A 234 9.33 11.87 -18.00
CA PRO A 234 8.98 11.21 -19.25
C PRO A 234 7.68 11.84 -19.80
N PRO A 235 7.55 12.00 -21.13
CA PRO A 235 6.37 12.59 -21.74
C PRO A 235 5.06 11.89 -21.39
#